data_AF-A0A0D0KZ75-F1
#
_entry.id   AF-A0A0D0KZ75-F1
#
_cell.length_a   1.000
_cell.length_b   1.000
_cell.length_c   1.000
_cell.angle_alpha   90.00
_cell.angle_beta   90.00
_cell.angle_gamma   90.00
#
_symmetry.space_group_name_H-M   'P 1'
#
loop_
_entity.id
_entity.type
_entity.pdbx_description
1 polymer ?
#
loop_
_entity_poly.entity_id
_entity_poly.type
_entity_poly.pdbx_seq_one_letter_code
_entity_poly.pdbx_strand_id
1 'polypeptide(L)' 'MVTMGFLIALVAWIWSVSRGIQVSLLCVVLNFMFPPISQGIFALYEQSMRPPLLIMAVGLGMMYLGGGLKVS' A
#
# COMPACT_ATOMS: atom_id res chain seq x y z
N MET A 1 -5.35 16.01 8.21
CA MET A 1 -5.77 14.67 7.75
C MET A 1 -4.96 14.20 6.55
N VAL A 2 -4.82 15.01 5.49
CA VAL A 2 -4.06 14.66 4.27
C VAL A 2 -2.60 14.27 4.56
N THR A 3 -1.85 15.10 5.30
CA THR A 3 -0.43 14.81 5.60
C THR A 3 -0.25 13.52 6.40
N MET A 4 -1.08 13.28 7.42
CA MET A 4 -1.06 12.02 8.15
C MET A 4 -1.40 10.83 7.25
N GLY A 5 -2.45 10.93 6.43
CA GLY A 5 -2.84 9.87 5.51
C GLY A 5 -1.72 9.55 4.51
N PHE A 6 -1.04 10.57 3.99
CA PHE A 6 0.13 10.41 3.14
C PHE A 6 1.28 9.68 3.84
N LEU A 7 1.62 10.08 5.07
CA LEU A 7 2.69 9.42 5.83
C LEU A 7 2.35 7.95 6.14
N ILE A 8 1.09 7.66 6.47
CA ILE A 8 0.61 6.29 6.68
C ILE A 8 0.73 5.47 5.39
N ALA A 9 0.27 6.02 4.26
CA ALA A 9 0.37 5.36 2.96
C ALA A 9 1.84 5.14 2.53
N LEU A 10 2.72 6.10 2.80
CA LEU A 10 4.15 6.01 2.51
C LEU A 10 4.82 4.90 3.35
N VAL A 11 4.53 4.84 4.65
CA VAL A 11 5.04 3.77 5.53
C VAL A 11 4.53 2.42 5.07
N ALA A 12 3.23 2.31 4.74
CA ALA A 12 2.64 1.09 4.22
C ALA A 12 3.25 0.66 2.88
N TRP A 13 3.61 1.62 2.03
CA TRP A 13 4.30 1.36 0.76
C TRP A 13 5.68 0.75 0.99
N ILE A 14 6.52 1.39 1.81
CA ILE A 14 7.86 0.90 2.14
C ILE A 14 7.76 -0.49 2.81
N TRP A 15 6.76 -0.67 3.67
CA TRP A 15 6.49 -1.95 4.30
C TRP A 15 6.09 -3.04 3.29
N SER A 16 5.26 -2.70 2.29
CA SER A 16 4.88 -3.64 1.23
C SER A 16 6.08 -4.10 0.38
N VAL A 17 7.02 -3.19 0.09
CA VAL A 17 8.23 -3.50 -0.67
C VAL A 17 9.15 -4.41 0.15
N SER A 18 9.34 -4.10 1.43
CA SER A 18 10.16 -4.94 2.32
C SER A 18 9.57 -6.33 2.56
N ARG A 19 8.24 -6.46 2.67
CA ARG A 19 7.56 -7.78 2.71
C ARG A 19 7.64 -8.52 1.39
N GLY A 20 7.63 -7.81 0.26
CA GLY A 20 7.79 -8.41 -1.07
C GLY A 20 9.06 -9.25 -1.20
N ILE A 21 10.15 -8.88 -0.50
CA ILE A 21 11.43 -9.62 -0.51
C ILE A 21 11.24 -11.07 -0.02
N GLN A 22 10.29 -11.29 0.90
CA GLN A 22 9.99 -12.61 1.47
C GLN A 22 9.07 -13.44 0.56
N VAL A 23 8.46 -12.83 -0.45
CA VAL A 23 7.52 -13.46 -1.38
C VAL A 23 8.20 -13.79 -2.71
N SER A 24 8.63 -12.77 -3.45
CA SER A 24 9.32 -12.94 -4.74
C SER A 24 9.86 -11.60 -5.27
N LEU A 25 10.84 -11.67 -6.17
CA LEU A 25 11.35 -10.48 -6.87
C LEU A 25 10.24 -9.74 -7.64
N LEU A 26 9.29 -10.48 -8.22
CA LEU A 26 8.15 -9.89 -8.93
C LEU A 26 7.25 -9.07 -7.97
N CYS A 27 7.00 -9.59 -6.77
CA CYS A 27 6.22 -8.89 -5.74
C CYS A 27 6.90 -7.58 -5.32
N VAL A 28 8.23 -7.58 -5.13
CA VAL A 28 9.00 -6.36 -4.81
C VAL A 28 8.82 -5.30 -5.89
N VAL A 29 9.06 -5.66 -7.15
CA VAL A 29 9.01 -4.73 -8.29
C VAL A 29 7.60 -4.18 -8.47
N LEU A 30 6.57 -5.03 -8.41
CA LEU A 30 5.19 -4.60 -8.58
C LEU A 30 4.68 -3.77 -7.40
N ASN A 31 5.09 -4.05 -6.16
CA ASN A 31 4.78 -3.22 -5.00
C ASN A 31 5.49 -1.86 -5.06
N PHE A 32 6.68 -1.80 -5.65
CA PHE A 32 7.40 -0.54 -5.86
C PHE A 32 6.72 0.33 -6.93
N MET A 33 6.32 -0.27 -8.05
CA MET A 33 5.78 0.48 -9.20
C MET A 33 4.29 0.80 -9.11
N PHE A 34 3.45 -0.13 -8.62
CA PHE A 34 2.00 -0.04 -8.72
C PHE A 34 1.23 -0.27 -7.40
N PRO A 35 1.63 0.34 -6.27
CA PRO A 35 0.82 0.32 -5.05
C PRO A 35 -0.46 1.16 -5.24
N PRO A 36 -1.62 0.79 -4.64
CA PRO A 36 -1.92 -0.41 -3.84
C PRO A 36 -2.35 -1.63 -4.68
N ILE A 37 -2.46 -1.50 -6.00
CA ILE A 37 -3.07 -2.53 -6.88
C ILE A 37 -2.31 -3.86 -6.76
N SER A 38 -0.99 -3.81 -6.88
CA SER A 38 -0.14 -4.99 -6.75
C SER A 38 -0.27 -5.66 -5.38
N GLN A 39 -0.31 -4.85 -4.31
CA GLN A 39 -0.53 -5.35 -2.95
C GLN A 39 -1.87 -6.09 -2.84
N GLY A 40 -2.92 -5.57 -3.49
CA GLY A 40 -4.24 -6.21 -3.57
C GLY A 40 -4.18 -7.60 -4.21
N ILE A 41 -3.47 -7.73 -5.33
CA ILE A 41 -3.29 -9.01 -6.05
C ILE A 41 -2.52 -10.00 -5.18
N PHE A 42 -1.37 -9.60 -4.64
CA PHE A 42 -0.54 -10.49 -3.85
C PHE A 42 -1.17 -10.85 -2.50
N ALA A 43 -1.96 -9.98 -1.88
CA ALA A 43 -2.62 -10.24 -0.59
C ALA A 43 -3.64 -11.40 -0.63
N LEU A 44 -4.13 -11.77 -1.81
CA LEU A 44 -4.99 -12.94 -2.01
C LEU A 44 -4.25 -14.23 -1.67
N TYR A 45 -3.00 -14.32 -2.09
CA TYR A 45 -2.17 -15.53 -1.96
C TYR A 45 -1.20 -15.45 -0.77
N GLU A 46 -0.72 -14.24 -0.46
CA GLU A 46 0.35 -14.00 0.50
C GLU A 46 -0.16 -13.27 1.74
N GLN A 47 -0.18 -13.96 2.88
CA GLN A 47 -0.66 -13.39 4.14
C GLN A 47 0.20 -12.21 4.60
N SER A 48 1.50 -12.23 4.31
CA SER A 48 2.46 -11.18 4.64
C SER A 48 2.14 -9.83 3.98
N MET A 49 1.36 -9.85 2.88
CA MET A 49 0.96 -8.67 2.11
C MET A 49 -0.35 -8.02 2.58
N ARG A 50 -1.14 -8.70 3.40
CA ARG A 50 -2.43 -8.18 3.90
C ARG A 50 -2.27 -6.99 4.86
N PRO A 51 -1.35 -7.02 5.85
CA PRO A 51 -1.15 -5.87 6.74
C PRO A 51 -0.76 -4.58 6.01
N PRO A 52 0.26 -4.54 5.13
CA PRO A 52 0.61 -3.30 4.46
C PRO A 52 -0.51 -2.79 3.54
N LEU A 53 -1.27 -3.69 2.89
CA LEU A 53 -2.44 -3.30 2.08
C LEU A 53 -3.50 -2.58 2.92
N LEU A 54 -3.86 -3.14 4.09
CA LEU A 54 -4.87 -2.54 4.97
C LEU A 54 -4.43 -1.16 5.47
N ILE A 55 -3.17 -1.03 5.90
CA ILE A 55 -2.64 0.26 6.36
C ILE A 55 -2.57 1.27 5.21
N MET A 56 -2.21 0.84 4.00
CA MET A 56 -2.23 1.71 2.82
C MET A 56 -3.66 2.18 2.51
N ALA A 57 -4.65 1.29 2.57
CA ALA A 57 -6.05 1.64 2.37
C ALA A 57 -6.54 2.67 3.40
N VAL A 58 -6.13 2.54 4.66
CA VAL A 58 -6.41 3.53 5.72
C VAL A 58 -5.77 4.89 5.39
N GLY A 59 -4.49 4.90 5.01
CA GLY A 59 -3.78 6.13 4.66
C GLY A 59 -4.43 6.86 3.47
N LEU A 60 -4.74 6.12 2.41
CA LEU A 60 -5.45 6.64 1.24
C LEU A 60 -6.87 7.11 1.58
N GLY A 61 -7.60 6.37 2.42
CA GLY A 61 -8.92 6.77 2.91
C GLY A 61 -8.88 8.09 3.69
N MET A 62 -7.87 8.28 4.54
CA MET A 62 -7.65 9.55 5.26
C MET A 62 -7.31 10.71 4.31
N MET A 63 -6.56 10.44 3.24
CA MET A 63 -6.28 11.45 2.21
C MET A 63 -7.53 11.82 1.42
N TYR A 64 -8.37 10.84 1.09
CA TYR A 64 -9.66 11.06 0.42
C TYR A 64 -10.62 11.88 1.29
N LEU A 65 -10.81 11.50 2.56
CA LEU A 65 -11.64 12.25 3.51
C LEU A 65 -11.07 13.65 3.81
N GLY A 66 -9.75 13.81 3.72
CA GLY A 66 -9.09 15.11 3.83
C GLY A 66 -9.16 15.98 2.57
N GLY A 67 -9.79 15.50 1.48
CA GLY A 67 -9.91 16.22 0.20
C GLY A 67 -8.61 16.28 -0.62
N GLY A 68 -7.55 15.59 -0.17
CA GLY A 68 -6.25 15.54 -0.85
C GLY A 68 -6.15 14.46 -1.93
N LEU A 69 -7.04 13.47 -1.90
CA LEU A 69 -7.20 12.47 -2.95
C LEU A 69 -8.58 12.67 -3.61
N LYS A 70 -8.64 12.73 -4.93
CA LYS A 70 -9.88 12.79 -5.70
C LYS A 70 -9.89 11.60 -6.65
N VAL A 71 -10.98 10.84 -6.63
CA VAL A 71 -11.23 9.80 -7.64
C VAL A 71 -11.94 10.53 -8.78
N SER A 72 -11.22 10.78 -9.87
CA SER A 72 -11.76 11.40 -11.09
C SER A 72 -12.34 10.36 -12.01
#